data_AF-A0A8J7LIV8-F1
#
_entry.id   AF-A0A8J7LIV8-F1
#
_cell.length_a   1.000
_cell.length_b   1.000
_cell.length_c   1.000
_cell.angle_alpha   90.00
_cell.angle_beta   90.00
_cell.angle_gamma   90.00
#
_symmetry.space_group_name_H-M   'P 1'
#
loop_
_entity.id
_entity.type
_entity.pdbx_description
1 polymer ?
#
loop_
_entity_poly.entity_id
_entity_poly.type
_entity_poly.pdbx_seq_one_letter_code
_entity_poly.pdbx_strand_id
1 'polypeptide(L)'
;MNSSDSIKVIFAAIGVALLWFWEKVTDWARQSFFPFVEKHLPEILEYVEKAFTWIDNVVVSIRRGIKAAWNKVRQYLLKMAMHFEKTSSSKWVRKTTSYIIKTLESKTVTKQEVEEEINWDDLPLDVRKSWMKSKENNFDIDYTAEKDKNVDSLEMIN
;
A
#
# COMPACT_ATOMS: atom_id res chain seq x y z
N MET A 1 -5.08 22.06 -1.84
CA MET A 1 -4.99 20.68 -1.30
C MET A 1 -5.20 20.76 0.21
N ASN A 2 -6.26 20.16 0.75
CA ASN A 2 -6.61 20.30 2.16
C ASN A 2 -5.71 19.40 3.02
N SER A 3 -5.19 19.93 4.14
CA SER A 3 -4.33 19.22 5.10
C SER A 3 -4.89 17.87 5.57
N SER A 4 -6.21 17.71 5.56
CA SER A 4 -6.94 16.44 5.80
C SER A 4 -6.51 15.28 4.90
N ASP A 5 -6.24 15.55 3.62
CA ASP A 5 -6.06 14.49 2.62
C ASP A 5 -4.62 13.97 2.62
N SER A 6 -3.65 14.85 2.90
CA SER A 6 -2.25 14.47 3.15
C SER A 6 -2.11 13.59 4.40
N ILE A 7 -2.87 13.89 5.46
CA ILE A 7 -2.88 13.10 6.70
C ILE A 7 -3.39 11.68 6.42
N LYS A 8 -4.47 11.52 5.63
CA LYS A 8 -5.04 10.20 5.30
C LYS A 8 -4.10 9.33 4.47
N VAL A 9 -3.36 9.92 3.52
CA VAL A 9 -2.37 9.19 2.70
C VAL A 9 -1.18 8.72 3.55
N ILE A 10 -0.73 9.55 4.51
CA ILE A 10 0.33 9.19 5.47
C ILE A 10 -0.12 8.03 6.37
N PHE A 11 -1.36 8.05 6.87
CA PHE A 11 -1.91 6.93 7.68
C PHE A 11 -2.00 5.61 6.90
N ALA A 12 -2.32 5.63 5.60
CA ALA A 12 -2.36 4.43 4.76
C ALA A 12 -0.97 3.84 4.48
N ALA A 13 0.05 4.68 4.29
CA ALA A 13 1.43 4.22 4.07
C ALA A 13 2.09 3.68 5.35
N ILE A 14 1.81 4.29 6.51
CA ILE A 14 2.28 3.81 7.82
C ILE A 14 1.67 2.44 8.15
N GLY A 15 0.40 2.22 7.80
CA GLY A 15 -0.29 0.95 8.05
C GLY A 15 0.38 -0.26 7.41
N VAL A 16 0.83 -0.17 6.15
CA VAL A 16 1.48 -1.30 5.45
C VAL A 16 2.87 -1.59 6.00
N ALA A 17 3.64 -0.55 6.34
CA ALA A 17 4.97 -0.72 6.92
C ALA A 17 4.91 -1.43 8.28
N LEU A 18 3.88 -1.16 9.10
CA LEU A 18 3.65 -1.84 10.37
C LEU A 18 3.32 -3.33 10.18
N LEU A 19 2.56 -3.70 9.13
CA LEU A 19 2.23 -5.09 8.84
C LEU A 19 3.45 -5.92 8.42
N TRP A 20 4.36 -5.32 7.64
CA TRP A 20 5.63 -5.92 7.26
C TRP A 20 6.62 -5.97 8.43
N PHE A 21 6.62 -4.94 9.27
CA PHE A 21 7.45 -4.92 10.48
C PHE A 21 7.04 -6.03 11.46
N TRP A 22 5.74 -6.30 11.59
CA TRP A 22 5.23 -7.35 12.47
C TRP A 22 5.78 -8.74 12.11
N GLU A 23 5.88 -9.08 10.82
CA GLU A 23 6.50 -10.34 10.36
C GLU A 23 7.95 -10.48 10.84
N LYS A 24 8.75 -9.41 10.70
CA LYS A 24 10.12 -9.44 11.18
C LYS A 24 10.21 -9.61 12.69
N VAL A 25 9.25 -9.02 13.43
CA VAL A 25 9.15 -9.17 14.88
C VAL A 25 8.76 -10.59 15.26
N THR A 26 7.80 -11.22 14.57
CA THR A 26 7.38 -12.60 14.86
C THR A 26 8.45 -13.61 14.47
N ASP A 27 9.19 -13.40 13.38
CA ASP A 27 10.32 -14.23 13.00
C ASP A 27 11.46 -14.17 14.01
N TRP A 28 11.85 -12.95 14.41
CA TRP A 28 12.81 -12.76 15.49
C TRP A 28 12.32 -13.42 16.79
N ALA A 29 11.03 -13.27 17.09
CA ALA A 29 10.46 -13.81 18.31
C ALA A 29 10.56 -15.35 18.34
N ARG A 30 10.18 -16.02 17.24
CA ARG A 30 10.29 -17.47 17.08
C ARG A 30 11.74 -17.96 17.13
N GLN A 31 12.66 -17.24 16.48
CA GLN A 31 14.05 -17.69 16.35
C GLN A 31 14.90 -17.42 17.59
N SER A 32 14.57 -16.40 18.38
CA SER A 32 15.45 -15.93 19.46
C SER A 32 14.71 -15.65 20.77
N PHE A 33 13.59 -14.94 20.71
CA PHE A 33 12.92 -14.47 21.93
C PHE A 33 12.20 -15.57 22.69
N PHE A 34 11.36 -16.38 22.04
CA PHE A 34 10.64 -17.47 22.69
C PHE A 34 11.59 -18.51 23.27
N PRO A 35 12.66 -18.98 22.56
CA PRO A 35 13.66 -19.86 23.17
C PRO A 35 14.35 -19.24 24.39
N PHE A 36 14.61 -17.93 24.36
CA PHE A 36 15.18 -17.22 25.51
C PHE A 36 14.21 -17.20 26.71
N VAL A 37 12.94 -16.86 26.48
CA VAL A 37 11.91 -16.81 27.54
C VAL A 37 11.66 -18.20 28.10
N GLU A 38 11.53 -19.22 27.26
CA GLU A 38 11.34 -20.61 27.68
C GLU A 38 12.50 -21.09 28.57
N LYS A 39 13.74 -20.73 28.21
CA LYS A 39 14.94 -21.15 28.94
C LYS A 39 15.15 -20.38 30.26
N HIS A 40 14.87 -19.08 30.27
CA HIS A 40 15.28 -18.20 31.37
C HIS A 40 14.13 -17.69 32.23
N LEU A 41 12.91 -17.62 31.69
CA LEU A 41 11.73 -17.06 32.33
C LEU A 41 10.48 -17.91 32.02
N PRO A 42 10.49 -19.23 32.30
CA PRO A 42 9.39 -20.12 31.92
C PRO A 42 8.04 -19.72 32.56
N GLU A 43 8.07 -19.10 33.74
CA GLU A 43 6.87 -18.63 34.45
C GLU A 43 6.06 -17.59 33.67
N ILE A 44 6.70 -16.82 32.77
CA ILE A 44 6.02 -15.79 31.98
C ILE A 44 5.75 -16.22 30.53
N LEU A 45 6.23 -17.39 30.11
CA LEU A 45 6.17 -17.84 28.72
C LEU A 45 4.73 -17.79 28.18
N GLU A 46 3.78 -18.33 28.94
CA GLU A 46 2.36 -18.35 28.55
C GLU A 46 1.79 -16.92 28.35
N TYR A 47 2.19 -15.96 29.19
CA TYR A 47 1.73 -14.58 29.06
C TYR A 47 2.31 -13.92 27.80
N VAL A 48 3.58 -14.21 27.51
CA VAL A 48 4.27 -13.72 26.31
C VAL A 48 3.64 -14.28 25.04
N GLU A 49 3.41 -15.59 24.98
CA GLU A 49 2.76 -16.25 23.83
C GLU A 49 1.34 -15.72 23.60
N LYS A 50 0.57 -15.52 24.68
CA LYS A 50 -0.76 -14.91 24.61
C LYS A 50 -0.71 -13.48 24.07
N ALA A 51 0.26 -12.67 24.51
CA ALA A 51 0.41 -11.30 24.02
C ALA A 51 0.72 -11.27 22.51
N PHE A 52 1.64 -12.12 22.04
CA PHE A 52 1.96 -12.23 20.62
C PHE A 52 0.75 -12.73 19.81
N THR A 53 0.04 -13.74 20.30
CA THR A 53 -1.17 -14.27 19.66
C THR A 53 -2.27 -13.21 19.58
N TRP A 54 -2.44 -12.40 20.63
CA TRP A 54 -3.43 -11.32 20.64
C TRP A 54 -3.11 -10.25 19.58
N ILE A 55 -1.86 -9.79 19.51
CA ILE A 55 -1.42 -8.81 18.51
C ILE A 55 -1.57 -9.40 17.09
N ASP A 56 -1.19 -10.67 16.91
CA ASP A 56 -1.27 -11.33 15.61
C ASP A 56 -2.71 -11.40 15.09
N ASN A 57 -3.68 -11.73 15.96
CA ASN A 57 -5.11 -11.72 15.61
C ASN A 57 -5.60 -10.35 15.12
N VAL A 58 -5.12 -9.27 15.74
CA VAL A 58 -5.44 -7.89 15.32
C VAL A 58 -4.82 -7.61 13.95
N VAL A 59 -3.55 -7.97 13.75
CA VAL A 59 -2.82 -7.79 12.49
C VAL A 59 -3.52 -8.54 11.34
N VAL A 60 -3.88 -9.81 11.55
CA VAL A 60 -4.62 -10.63 10.58
C VAL A 60 -5.98 -10.01 10.26
N SER A 61 -6.69 -9.49 11.26
CA SER A 61 -7.99 -8.84 11.08
C SER A 61 -7.87 -7.58 10.22
N ILE A 62 -6.84 -6.77 10.45
CA ILE A 62 -6.54 -5.58 9.65
C ILE A 62 -6.23 -5.97 8.20
N ARG A 63 -5.37 -6.98 7.97
CA ARG A 63 -5.04 -7.48 6.62
C ARG A 63 -6.29 -7.92 5.86
N ARG A 64 -7.16 -8.70 6.51
CA ARG A 64 -8.45 -9.12 5.94
C ARG A 64 -9.35 -7.95 5.60
N GLY A 65 -9.41 -6.94 6.47
CA GLY A 65 -10.17 -5.71 6.23
C GLY A 65 -9.67 -4.94 5.01
N ILE A 66 -8.36 -4.76 4.87
CA ILE A 66 -7.74 -4.12 3.70
C ILE A 66 -8.09 -4.88 2.43
N LYS A 67 -7.92 -6.21 2.43
CA LYS A 67 -8.27 -7.05 1.28
C LYS A 67 -9.74 -6.96 0.91
N ALA A 68 -10.64 -7.02 1.89
CA ALA A 68 -12.07 -6.91 1.66
C ALA A 68 -12.44 -5.54 1.05
N ALA A 69 -11.87 -4.46 1.57
CA ALA A 69 -12.07 -3.12 1.03
C ALA A 69 -11.54 -3.00 -0.41
N TRP A 70 -10.34 -3.53 -0.69
CA TRP A 70 -9.78 -3.53 -2.03
C TRP A 70 -10.61 -4.36 -3.01
N ASN A 71 -11.07 -5.55 -2.60
CA ASN A 71 -11.96 -6.37 -3.40
C ASN A 71 -13.26 -5.63 -3.75
N LYS A 72 -13.81 -4.84 -2.82
CA LYS A 72 -14.97 -3.97 -3.11
C LYS A 72 -14.62 -2.89 -4.13
N VAL A 73 -13.46 -2.24 -4.01
CA VAL A 73 -12.99 -1.27 -5.01
C VAL A 73 -12.85 -1.92 -6.39
N ARG A 74 -12.24 -3.12 -6.49
CA ARG A 74 -12.02 -3.85 -7.74
C ARG A 74 -13.29 -4.32 -8.45
N GLN A 75 -14.43 -4.37 -7.76
CA GLN A 75 -15.72 -4.59 -8.42
C GLN A 75 -16.10 -3.42 -9.34
N TYR A 76 -15.67 -2.20 -9.02
CA TYR A 76 -16.00 -0.99 -9.77
C TYR A 76 -14.81 -0.49 -10.59
N LEU A 77 -13.61 -0.49 -10.03
CA LEU A 77 -12.40 0.00 -10.69
C LEU A 77 -11.75 -1.14 -11.49
N LEU A 78 -11.89 -1.08 -12.82
CA LEU A 78 -11.30 -2.08 -13.73
C LEU A 78 -9.81 -1.85 -13.91
N LYS A 79 -9.42 -0.60 -14.13
CA LYS A 79 -8.03 -0.20 -14.33
C LYS A 79 -7.86 1.27 -13.96
N MET A 80 -6.72 1.57 -13.36
CA MET A 80 -6.25 2.92 -13.09
C MET A 80 -4.77 2.99 -13.44
N ALA A 81 -4.43 3.91 -14.33
CA ALA A 81 -3.06 4.20 -14.74
C ALA A 81 -2.75 5.66 -14.45
N MET A 82 -1.52 5.93 -14.02
CA MET A 82 -1.00 7.27 -13.82
C MET A 82 0.14 7.50 -14.80
N HIS A 83 -0.02 8.50 -15.66
CA HIS A 83 1.02 8.99 -16.55
C HIS A 83 1.59 10.27 -15.96
N PHE A 84 2.91 10.31 -15.77
CA PHE A 84 3.64 11.49 -15.33
C PHE A 84 4.38 12.07 -16.53
N GLU A 85 4.21 13.35 -16.76
CA GLU A 85 4.82 14.06 -17.87
C GLU A 85 5.46 15.35 -17.37
N LYS A 86 6.71 15.59 -17.77
CA LYS A 86 7.41 16.84 -17.48
C LYS A 86 7.04 17.90 -18.51
N THR A 87 6.31 18.93 -18.11
CA THR A 87 5.91 20.02 -19.00
C THR A 87 6.91 21.18 -19.05
N SER A 88 7.70 21.38 -17.98
CA SER A 88 8.80 22.36 -17.95
C SER A 88 9.87 21.98 -16.91
N SER A 89 10.91 22.81 -16.72
CA SER A 89 12.04 22.53 -15.82
C SER A 89 11.63 22.10 -14.40
N SER A 90 10.54 22.65 -13.86
CA SER A 90 10.03 22.38 -12.51
C SER A 90 8.56 21.90 -12.45
N LYS A 91 7.82 21.95 -13.56
CA LYS A 91 6.40 21.57 -13.58
C LYS A 91 6.21 20.16 -14.11
N TRP A 92 5.47 19.36 -13.34
CA TRP A 92 5.04 18.03 -13.72
C TRP A 92 3.54 17.96 -13.79
N VAL A 93 3.05 17.13 -14.68
CA VAL A 93 1.63 16.83 -14.82
C VAL A 93 1.44 15.35 -14.57
N ARG A 94 0.47 15.01 -13.72
CA ARG A 94 -0.03 13.65 -13.60
C ARG A 94 -1.39 13.57 -14.27
N LYS A 95 -1.48 12.71 -15.27
CA LYS A 95 -2.73 12.30 -15.89
C LYS A 95 -3.11 10.94 -15.31
N THR A 96 -4.16 10.93 -14.51
CA THR A 96 -4.74 9.69 -13.96
C THR A 96 -5.90 9.27 -14.85
N THR A 97 -5.76 8.12 -15.52
CA THR A 97 -6.83 7.52 -16.32
C THR A 97 -7.42 6.33 -15.56
N SER A 98 -8.71 6.39 -15.29
CA SER A 98 -9.46 5.34 -14.59
C SER A 98 -10.59 4.80 -15.46
N TYR A 99 -10.79 3.49 -15.44
CA TYR A 99 -11.90 2.79 -16.07
C TYR A 99 -12.80 2.24 -14.97
N ILE A 100 -14.00 2.81 -14.83
CA ILE A 100 -14.89 2.56 -13.69
C ILE A 100 -16.24 2.06 -14.19
N ILE A 101 -16.79 1.03 -13.57
CA ILE A 101 -18.17 0.61 -13.73
C ILE A 101 -19.04 1.49 -12.84
N LYS A 102 -19.98 2.26 -13.42
CA LYS A 102 -20.90 3.11 -12.63
C LYS A 102 -21.95 2.30 -11.88
N THR A 103 -22.47 1.27 -12.53
CA THR A 103 -23.49 0.38 -11.97
C THR A 103 -23.14 -1.07 -12.35
N LEU A 104 -23.04 -1.95 -11.36
CA LEU A 104 -22.65 -3.35 -11.59
C LEU A 104 -23.66 -4.12 -12.47
N GLU A 105 -24.93 -3.72 -12.44
CA GLU A 105 -26.02 -4.31 -13.22
C GLU A 105 -25.92 -3.98 -14.72
N SER A 106 -25.61 -2.73 -15.07
CA SER A 106 -25.54 -2.29 -16.46
C SER A 106 -24.18 -2.54 -17.10
N LYS A 107 -23.15 -2.88 -16.30
CA LYS A 107 -21.73 -3.03 -16.70
C LYS A 107 -21.21 -1.88 -17.55
N THR A 108 -21.79 -0.69 -17.43
CA THR A 108 -21.40 0.47 -18.23
C THR A 108 -20.06 1.00 -17.73
N VAL A 109 -19.02 0.86 -18.55
CA VAL A 109 -17.67 1.34 -18.25
C VAL A 109 -17.57 2.81 -18.65
N THR A 110 -17.15 3.64 -17.70
CA THR A 110 -16.82 5.05 -17.91
C THR A 110 -15.32 5.23 -17.80
N LYS A 111 -14.72 5.87 -18.80
CA LYS A 111 -13.35 6.38 -18.72
C LYS A 111 -13.39 7.73 -18.00
N GLN A 112 -12.58 7.89 -16.97
CA GLN A 112 -12.41 9.14 -16.25
C GLN A 112 -10.94 9.53 -16.32
N GLU A 113 -10.69 10.76 -16.76
CA GLU A 113 -9.35 11.33 -16.81
C GLU A 113 -9.31 12.53 -15.87
N VAL A 114 -8.26 12.57 -15.03
CA VAL A 114 -7.99 13.68 -14.12
C VAL A 114 -6.56 14.10 -14.35
N GLU A 115 -6.38 15.39 -14.67
CA GLU A 115 -5.08 15.99 -14.89
C GLU A 115 -4.78 16.96 -13.74
N GLU A 116 -3.61 16.78 -13.12
CA GLU A 116 -3.18 17.59 -11.99
C GLU A 116 -1.72 18.03 -12.18
N GLU A 117 -1.45 19.30 -11.93
CA GLU A 117 -0.08 19.81 -11.83
C GLU A 117 0.51 19.40 -10.47
N ILE A 118 1.69 18.80 -10.49
CA ILE A 118 2.39 18.29 -9.32
C ILE A 118 3.77 18.93 -9.23
N ASN A 119 4.18 19.31 -8.02
CA ASN A 119 5.54 19.74 -7.76
C ASN A 119 6.50 18.56 -7.75
N TRP A 120 7.78 18.81 -8.03
CA TRP A 120 8.83 17.79 -7.97
C TRP A 120 8.85 17.01 -6.65
N ASP A 121 8.67 17.68 -5.51
CA ASP A 121 8.76 17.06 -4.18
C ASP A 121 7.60 16.11 -3.87
N ASP A 122 6.45 16.32 -4.53
CA ASP A 122 5.25 15.51 -4.39
C ASP A 122 5.26 14.30 -5.35
N LEU A 123 6.26 14.18 -6.22
CA LEU A 123 6.40 13.03 -7.11
C LEU A 123 6.79 11.77 -6.32
N PRO A 124 6.21 10.61 -6.68
CA PRO A 124 6.64 9.33 -6.15
C PRO A 124 8.15 9.13 -6.31
N LEU A 125 8.78 8.52 -5.30
CA LEU A 125 10.23 8.30 -5.29
C LEU A 125 10.72 7.55 -6.53
N ASP A 126 9.93 6.60 -7.04
CA ASP A 126 10.31 5.78 -8.18
C ASP A 126 10.28 6.58 -9.49
N VAL A 127 9.33 7.52 -9.64
CA VAL A 127 9.28 8.48 -10.76
C VAL A 127 10.51 9.38 -10.72
N ARG A 128 10.84 9.94 -9.55
CA ARG A 128 12.03 10.78 -9.36
C ARG A 128 13.33 10.02 -9.66
N LYS A 129 13.45 8.78 -9.17
CA LYS A 129 14.62 7.92 -9.41
C LYS A 129 14.74 7.53 -10.88
N SER A 130 13.63 7.19 -11.53
CA SER A 130 13.59 6.86 -12.95
C SER A 130 14.06 8.06 -13.78
N TRP A 131 13.52 9.24 -13.52
CA TRP A 131 13.93 10.48 -14.20
C TRP A 131 15.39 10.86 -13.93
N MET A 132 15.91 10.67 -12.71
CA MET A 132 17.33 10.91 -12.44
C MET A 132 18.26 9.95 -13.21
N LYS A 133 17.76 8.79 -13.61
CA LYS A 133 18.52 7.76 -14.33
C LYS A 133 18.31 7.78 -15.84
N SER A 134 17.16 8.22 -16.33
CA SER A 134 16.80 8.24 -17.75
C SER A 134 16.76 9.67 -18.31
N LYS A 135 16.86 9.80 -19.64
CA LYS A 135 16.56 11.07 -20.34
C LYS A 135 15.08 11.18 -20.73
N GLU A 136 14.23 10.27 -20.24
CA GLU A 136 12.81 10.23 -20.60
C GLU A 136 12.03 11.24 -19.78
N ASN A 137 11.13 11.97 -20.44
CA ASN A 137 10.31 13.01 -19.83
C ASN A 137 8.93 12.50 -19.41
N ASN A 138 8.67 11.19 -19.58
CA ASN A 138 7.41 10.56 -19.27
C ASN A 138 7.61 9.27 -18.47
N PHE A 139 6.62 8.92 -17.65
CA PHE A 139 6.63 7.70 -16.86
C PHE A 139 5.22 7.20 -16.60
N ASP A 140 4.99 5.92 -16.88
CA ASP A 140 3.69 5.27 -16.70
C ASP A 140 3.71 4.29 -15.53
N ILE A 141 2.67 4.38 -14.69
CA ILE A 141 2.42 3.45 -13.59
C ILE A 141 1.04 2.82 -13.79
N ASP A 142 0.99 1.49 -13.90
CA ASP A 142 -0.26 0.74 -13.70
C ASP A 142 -0.52 0.63 -12.20
N TYR A 143 -1.27 1.61 -11.68
CA TYR A 143 -1.56 1.70 -10.25
C TYR A 143 -2.42 0.53 -9.76
N THR A 144 -3.29 0.00 -10.63
CA THR A 144 -4.11 -1.15 -10.26
C THR A 144 -3.24 -2.39 -10.06
N ALA A 145 -2.33 -2.67 -10.99
CA ALA A 145 -1.38 -3.77 -10.84
C ALA A 145 -0.47 -3.60 -9.61
N GLU A 146 -0.02 -2.37 -9.33
CA GLU A 146 0.78 -2.08 -8.14
C GLU A 146 0.01 -2.34 -6.84
N LYS A 147 -1.27 -1.94 -6.78
CA LYS A 147 -2.11 -2.18 -5.60
C LYS A 147 -2.56 -3.63 -5.47
N ASP A 148 -2.86 -4.31 -6.57
CA ASP A 148 -3.13 -5.75 -6.58
C ASP A 148 -1.90 -6.48 -5.99
N LYS A 149 -0.68 -6.19 -6.47
CA LYS A 149 0.56 -6.78 -5.91
C LYS A 149 0.77 -6.45 -4.43
N ASN A 150 0.50 -5.22 -4.00
CA ASN A 150 0.65 -4.84 -2.59
C ASN A 150 -0.34 -5.60 -1.71
N VAL A 151 -1.60 -5.77 -2.13
CA VAL A 151 -2.61 -6.53 -1.40
C VAL A 151 -2.27 -8.03 -1.39
N ASP A 152 -1.84 -8.59 -2.50
CA ASP A 152 -1.40 -9.99 -2.59
C ASP A 152 -0.15 -10.24 -1.73
N SER A 153 0.77 -9.28 -1.64
CA SER A 153 1.92 -9.39 -0.76
C SER A 153 1.54 -9.45 0.73
N LEU A 154 0.36 -8.95 1.13
CA LEU A 154 -0.16 -9.15 2.48
C LEU A 154 -0.60 -10.59 2.74
N GLU A 155 -0.80 -11.42 1.70
CA GLU A 155 -1.10 -12.86 1.82
C GLU A 155 0.15 -13.72 1.96
N MET A 156 1.26 -13.27 1.37
CA MET A 156 2.53 -13.99 1.38
C MET A 156 3.29 -13.86 2.71
N ILE A 157 2.80 -12.99 3.61
CA ILE A 157 3.33 -12.78 4.95
C ILE A 157 2.58 -13.71 5.92
N ASN A 158 3.02 -14.96 6.05
CA ASN A 158 2.52 -15.95 7.01
C ASN A 158 3.69 -16.55 7.81
#